data_AF-A0A846NCE0-F1
#
_entry.id   AF-A0A846NCE0-F1
#
_cell.length_a   1.000
_cell.length_b   1.000
_cell.length_c   1.000
_cell.angle_alpha   90.00
_cell.angle_beta   90.00
_cell.angle_gamma   90.00
#
_symmetry.space_group_name_H-M   'P 1'
#
loop_
_entity.id
_entity.type
_entity.pdbx_description
1 polymer ?
#
loop_
_entity_poly.entity_id
_entity_poly.type
_entity_poly.pdbx_seq_one_letter_code
_entity_poly.pdbx_strand_id
1 'polypeptide(L)' 'LKDWTTEQISDVIGKSIEIKNHPDDYRTTLKNKSLAMIFQKTSTRTRTSFEVAMTQLGGHALYM' A
#
# COMPACT_ATOMS: atom_id res chain seq x y z
N LEU A 1 9.40 -7.23 10.46
CA LEU A 1 9.05 -6.48 11.70
C LEU A 1 10.15 -6.51 12.75
N LYS A 2 11.17 -7.39 12.69
CA LYS A 2 12.28 -7.39 13.66
C LYS A 2 13.12 -6.10 13.62
N ASP A 3 13.13 -5.42 12.48
CA ASP A 3 13.87 -4.16 12.28
C ASP A 3 13.07 -2.91 12.64
N TRP A 4 11.87 -3.08 13.23
CA TRP A 4 10.97 -1.98 13.55
C TRP A 4 10.79 -1.88 15.06
N THR A 5 10.77 -0.65 15.57
CA THR A 5 10.38 -0.41 16.96
C THR A 5 8.86 -0.52 17.12
N THR A 6 8.40 -0.68 18.36
CA THR A 6 6.97 -0.75 18.70
C THR A 6 6.23 0.51 18.26
N GLU A 7 6.88 1.67 18.36
CA GLU A 7 6.33 2.97 17.98
C GLU A 7 6.13 3.03 16.47
N GLN A 8 7.13 2.63 15.68
CA GLN A 8 7.01 2.60 14.21
C GLN A 8 5.88 1.68 13.73
N ILE A 9 5.68 0.55 14.40
CA ILE A 9 4.58 -0.37 14.10
C ILE A 9 3.24 0.29 14.43
N SER A 10 3.13 0.92 15.61
CA SER A 10 1.94 1.63 16.04
C SER A 10 1.59 2.78 15.09
N ASP A 11 2.60 3.52 14.62
CA ASP A 11 2.44 4.63 13.69
C ASP A 11 1.90 4.16 12.33
N VAL A 12 2.42 3.06 11.78
CA VAL A 12 1.92 2.52 10.52
C VAL A 12 0.51 1.97 10.66
N ILE A 13 0.18 1.33 11.78
CA ILE A 13 -1.19 0.90 12.06
C ILE A 13 -2.11 2.12 12.16
N GLY A 14 -1.73 3.15 12.89
CA GLY A 14 -2.48 4.40 13.01
C GLY A 14 -2.72 5.05 11.66
N LYS A 15 -1.67 5.17 10.84
CA LYS A 15 -1.77 5.70 9.47
C LYS A 15 -2.68 4.84 8.59
N SER A 16 -2.66 3.52 8.72
CA SER A 16 -3.54 2.63 7.96
C SER A 16 -5.03 2.86 8.29
N ILE A 17 -5.35 3.13 9.56
CA ILE A 17 -6.70 3.44 10.01
C ILE A 17 -7.14 4.81 9.49
N GLU A 18 -6.25 5.79 9.56
CA GLU A 18 -6.51 7.15 9.05
C GLU A 18 -6.83 7.13 7.54
N ILE A 19 -5.99 6.47 6.73
CA ILE A 19 -6.22 6.34 5.28
C ILE A 19 -7.55 5.63 5.00
N LYS A 20 -7.88 4.60 5.80
CA LYS A 20 -9.14 3.87 5.66
C LYS A 20 -10.37 4.75 5.96
N ASN A 21 -10.27 5.65 6.94
CA ASN A 21 -11.35 6.55 7.33
C ASN A 21 -11.46 7.78 6.40
N HIS A 22 -10.35 8.21 5.82
CA HIS A 22 -10.25 9.42 4.98
C HIS A 22 -9.61 9.12 3.62
N PRO A 23 -10.15 8.20 2.80
CA PRO A 23 -9.49 7.75 1.58
C PRO A 23 -9.30 8.86 0.54
N ASP A 24 -10.22 9.83 0.48
CA ASP A 24 -10.17 10.92 -0.50
C ASP A 24 -8.97 11.85 -0.29
N ASP A 25 -8.56 12.07 0.97
CA ASP A 25 -7.40 12.89 1.33
C ASP A 25 -6.09 12.31 0.75
N TYR A 26 -6.06 11.00 0.54
CA TYR A 26 -4.88 10.26 0.10
C TYR A 26 -4.90 9.89 -1.38
N ARG A 27 -5.94 10.29 -2.13
CA ARG A 27 -6.20 9.81 -3.50
C ARG A 27 -5.13 10.17 -4.54
N THR A 28 -4.24 11.10 -4.21
CA THR A 28 -3.16 11.56 -5.10
C THR A 28 -1.76 11.41 -4.49
N THR A 29 -1.65 10.79 -3.32
CA THR A 29 -0.38 10.67 -2.58
C THR A 29 0.70 9.94 -3.38
N LEU A 30 0.32 8.98 -4.21
CA LEU A 30 1.23 8.22 -5.09
C LEU A 30 1.03 8.57 -6.57
N LYS A 31 0.49 9.77 -6.88
CA LYS A 31 0.29 10.20 -8.25
C LYS A 31 1.59 10.14 -9.05
N ASN A 32 1.52 9.57 -10.25
CA ASN A 32 2.64 9.35 -11.16
C ASN A 32 3.75 8.43 -10.59
N LYS A 33 3.45 7.62 -9.56
CA LYS A 33 4.36 6.58 -9.06
C LYS A 33 3.91 5.22 -9.55
N SER A 34 4.89 4.39 -9.91
CA SER A 34 4.67 3.02 -10.34
C SER A 34 5.33 2.06 -9.34
N LEU A 35 4.60 1.02 -8.94
CA LEU A 35 5.11 -0.06 -8.09
C LEU A 35 5.27 -1.33 -8.94
N ALA A 36 6.51 -1.79 -9.10
CA ALA A 36 6.79 -3.10 -9.69
C ALA A 36 6.70 -4.19 -8.63
N MET A 37 5.85 -5.20 -8.85
CA MET A 37 5.68 -6.34 -7.97
C MET A 37 6.20 -7.60 -8.65
N ILE A 38 7.11 -8.31 -7.97
CA ILE A 38 7.72 -9.54 -8.45
C ILE A 38 7.23 -10.69 -7.57
N PHE A 39 6.56 -11.67 -8.17
CA PHE A 39 6.03 -12.83 -7.44
C PHE A 39 6.63 -14.15 -7.95
N GLN A 40 7.45 -14.82 -7.13
CA GLN A 40 7.96 -16.16 -7.45
C GLN A 40 6.89 -17.26 -7.34
N LYS A 41 5.84 -17.01 -6.55
CA LYS A 41 4.64 -17.85 -6.44
C LYS A 41 3.42 -16.95 -6.48
N THR A 42 2.39 -17.39 -7.17
CA THR A 42 1.15 -16.63 -7.32
C THR A 42 0.46 -16.46 -5.97
N SER A 43 0.10 -15.21 -5.63
CA SER A 43 -0.72 -14.88 -4.46
C SER A 43 -1.78 -13.87 -4.84
N THR A 44 -3.00 -14.34 -5.12
CA THR A 44 -4.10 -13.49 -5.58
C THR A 44 -4.43 -12.39 -4.58
N ARG A 45 -4.56 -12.73 -3.28
CA ARG A 45 -4.90 -11.73 -2.26
C ARG A 45 -3.85 -10.64 -2.12
N THR A 46 -2.56 -11.02 -2.13
CA THR A 46 -1.46 -10.05 -2.03
C THR A 46 -1.40 -9.17 -3.26
N ARG A 47 -1.48 -9.74 -4.46
CA ARG A 47 -1.50 -8.98 -5.71
C ARG A 47 -2.64 -7.97 -5.71
N THR A 48 -3.87 -8.43 -5.49
CA THR A 48 -5.06 -7.58 -5.51
C THR A 48 -4.98 -6.47 -4.45
N SER A 49 -4.48 -6.75 -3.24
CA SER A 49 -4.35 -5.69 -2.22
C SER A 49 -3.40 -4.57 -2.64
N PHE A 50 -2.27 -4.90 -3.28
CA PHE A 50 -1.32 -3.89 -3.74
C PHE A 50 -1.82 -3.13 -4.98
N GLU A 51 -2.47 -3.82 -5.94
CA GLU A 51 -3.06 -3.15 -7.11
C GLU A 51 -4.14 -2.15 -6.69
N VAL A 52 -5.04 -2.55 -5.80
CA VAL A 52 -6.12 -1.69 -5.28
C VAL A 52 -5.53 -0.52 -4.49
N ALA A 53 -4.56 -0.77 -3.60
CA ALA A 53 -3.95 0.30 -2.82
C ALA A 53 -3.23 1.33 -3.69
N MET A 54 -2.43 0.90 -4.68
CA MET A 54 -1.77 1.81 -5.61
C MET A 54 -2.78 2.65 -6.39
N THR A 55 -3.85 2.02 -6.89
CA THR A 55 -4.92 2.70 -7.62
C THR A 55 -5.64 3.72 -6.76
N GLN A 56 -6.00 3.35 -5.52
CA GLN A 56 -6.67 4.23 -4.57
C GLN A 56 -5.82 5.45 -4.20
N LEU A 57 -4.50 5.29 -4.12
CA LEU A 57 -3.56 6.37 -3.81
C LEU A 57 -3.13 7.17 -5.06
N GLY A 58 -3.68 6.87 -6.23
CA GLY A 58 -3.43 7.58 -7.50
C GLY A 58 -2.19 7.13 -8.27
N GLY A 59 -1.55 6.04 -7.83
CA GLY A 59 -0.42 5.41 -8.51
C GLY A 59 -0.83 4.23 -9.39
N HIS A 60 0.17 3.57 -9.95
CA HIS A 60 0.00 2.40 -10.83
C HIS A 60 0.80 1.21 -10.31
N ALA A 61 0.24 0.01 -10.37
CA ALA A 61 0.95 -1.22 -10.03
C ALA A 61 1.26 -2.04 -11.29
N LEU A 62 2.47 -2.59 -11.37
CA LEU A 62 2.93 -3.49 -12.43
C LEU A 62 3.16 -4.86 -11.81
N TYR A 63 2.56 -5.90 -12.37
CA TYR A 63 2.72 -7.28 -11.92
C TYR A 63 3.57 -8.05 -12.94
N MET A 64 4.61 -8.75 -12.46
CA MET A 64 5.51 -9.60 -13.24
C MET A 64 5.58 -11.01 -12.65
#